data_AF-A0A8D9AI97-F1
#
_entry.id   AF-A0A8D9AI97-F1
#
_cell.length_a   1.000
_cell.length_b   1.000
_cell.length_c   1.000
_cell.angle_alpha   90.00
_cell.angle_beta   90.00
_cell.angle_gamma   90.00
#
_symmetry.space_group_name_H-M   'P 1'
#
loop_
_entity.id
_entity.type
_entity.pdbx_description
1 polymer ?
#
loop_
_entity_poly.entity_id
_entity_poly.type
_entity_poly.pdbx_seq_one_letter_code
_entity_poly.pdbx_strand_id
1 'polypeptide(L)'
;MVHLFRWDMIGTISCLSLLLCLCLYQLTLSTESLSFIRLSQFVFEFLAACAWFYYLCHCSDKLDECQSKLCRALYNSSWYQCHSRRTQRDLIFLMRRLQRSNMLKFNQGYLVLNKDLFVRSAKSGYSFVNFIRAQT
;
A
#
# COMPACT_ATOMS: atom_id res chain seq x y z
N MET A 1 15.88 -1.57 13.51
CA MET A 1 15.66 -0.86 12.23
C MET A 1 14.40 -1.32 11.50
N VAL A 2 14.25 -2.61 11.15
CA VAL A 2 13.05 -3.13 10.45
C VAL A 2 11.74 -2.92 11.22
N HIS A 3 11.75 -3.07 12.55
CA HIS A 3 10.55 -2.81 13.36
C HIS A 3 10.14 -1.34 13.38
N LEU A 4 11.10 -0.41 13.39
CA LEU A 4 10.85 1.03 13.40
C LEU A 4 10.19 1.46 12.08
N PHE A 5 10.76 1.01 10.96
CA PHE A 5 10.21 1.20 9.63
C PHE A 5 8.80 0.61 9.48
N ARG A 6 8.54 -0.51 10.17
CA ARG A 6 7.22 -1.15 10.17
C ARG A 6 6.14 -0.28 10.82
N TRP A 7 6.48 0.37 11.94
CA TRP A 7 5.55 1.25 12.67
C TRP A 7 5.32 2.56 11.92
N ASP A 8 6.37 3.12 11.34
CA ASP A 8 6.30 4.32 10.51
C ASP A 8 5.31 4.14 9.35
N MET A 9 5.47 3.07 8.56
CA MET A 9 4.59 2.75 7.44
C MET A 9 3.13 2.51 7.83
N ILE A 10 2.87 1.86 8.98
CA ILE A 10 1.49 1.69 9.47
C ILE A 10 0.88 3.05 9.82
N GLY A 11 1.66 3.92 10.46
CA GLY A 11 1.27 5.30 10.73
C GLY A 11 0.92 6.06 9.46
N THR A 12 1.76 5.98 8.42
CA THR A 12 1.52 6.62 7.13
C THR A 12 0.24 6.12 6.46
N ILE A 13 0.02 4.81 6.39
CA ILE A 13 -1.18 4.22 5.75
C ILE A 13 -2.45 4.66 6.49
N SER A 14 -2.41 4.63 7.83
CA SER A 14 -3.54 5.04 8.66
C SER A 14 -3.84 6.54 8.47
N CYS A 15 -2.81 7.39 8.48
CA CYS A 15 -2.94 8.82 8.23
C CYS A 15 -3.52 9.11 6.84
N LEU A 16 -3.01 8.46 5.79
CA LEU A 16 -3.52 8.61 4.42
C LEU A 16 -4.99 8.20 4.31
N SER A 17 -5.40 7.13 4.99
CA SER A 17 -6.80 6.70 5.00
C SER A 17 -7.73 7.71 5.68
N LEU A 18 -7.29 8.32 6.78
CA LEU A 18 -8.04 9.37 7.48
C LEU A 18 -8.11 10.65 6.65
N LEU A 19 -7.01 11.08 6.04
CA LEU A 19 -6.97 12.23 5.13
C LEU A 19 -7.95 12.06 3.97
N LEU A 20 -8.00 10.87 3.38
CA LEU A 20 -8.91 10.57 2.27
C LEU A 20 -10.38 10.63 2.70
N CYS A 21 -10.72 10.09 3.88
CA CYS A 21 -12.06 10.20 4.45
C CYS A 21 -12.45 11.66 4.78
N LEU A 22 -11.53 12.45 5.35
CA LEU A 22 -11.76 13.86 5.68
C LEU A 22 -11.94 14.73 4.41
N CYS A 23 -11.15 14.48 3.36
CA CYS A 23 -11.31 15.14 2.07
C CYS A 23 -12.67 14.83 1.44
N LEU A 24 -13.12 13.57 1.46
CA LEU A 24 -14.44 13.18 0.94
C LEU A 24 -15.58 13.84 1.72
N TYR A 25 -15.44 13.92 3.04
CA TYR A 25 -16.39 14.62 3.90
C TYR A 25 -16.46 16.11 3.59
N GLN A 26 -15.30 16.78 3.50
CA GLN A 26 -15.23 18.20 3.14
C GLN A 26 -15.83 18.46 1.76
N LEU A 27 -15.51 17.65 0.76
CA LEU A 27 -16.11 17.74 -0.59
C LEU A 27 -17.64 17.66 -0.57
N THR A 28 -18.21 16.83 0.32
CA THR A 28 -19.66 16.60 0.37
C THR A 28 -20.42 17.67 1.14
N LEU A 29 -19.84 18.24 2.19
CA LEU A 29 -20.46 19.37 2.91
C LEU A 29 -20.25 20.71 2.22
N SER A 30 -19.19 20.84 1.42
CA SER A 30 -18.81 22.11 0.78
C SER A 30 -19.67 22.49 -0.42
N THR A 31 -20.58 21.62 -0.86
CA THR A 31 -21.41 21.85 -2.05
C THR A 31 -22.35 23.05 -1.95
N GLU A 32 -22.62 23.58 -0.75
CA GLU A 32 -23.63 24.65 -0.59
C GLU A 32 -23.08 26.05 -0.30
N SER A 33 -21.79 26.26 0.05
CA SER A 33 -21.35 27.60 0.49
C SER A 33 -19.86 27.98 0.34
N LEU A 34 -19.03 27.24 -0.40
CA LEU A 34 -17.60 27.57 -0.50
C LEU A 34 -17.16 28.29 -1.79
N SER A 35 -16.21 29.21 -1.64
CA SER A 35 -15.55 29.91 -2.75
C SER A 35 -14.80 28.94 -3.67
N PHE A 36 -14.82 29.21 -4.98
CA PHE A 36 -14.18 28.38 -6.03
C PHE A 36 -12.73 27.99 -5.72
N ILE A 37 -11.97 28.88 -5.08
CA ILE A 37 -10.56 28.66 -4.69
C ILE A 37 -10.43 27.52 -3.68
N ARG A 38 -11.29 27.45 -2.67
CA ARG A 38 -11.24 26.40 -1.64
C ARG A 38 -11.62 25.04 -2.21
N LEU A 39 -12.62 25.01 -3.09
CA LEU A 39 -13.00 23.79 -3.80
C LEU A 39 -11.81 23.22 -4.60
N SER A 40 -11.10 24.08 -5.35
CA SER A 40 -9.93 23.64 -6.12
C SER A 40 -8.80 23.09 -5.25
N GLN A 41 -8.59 23.66 -4.05
CA GLN A 41 -7.59 23.18 -3.10
C GLN A 41 -7.94 21.78 -2.60
N PHE A 42 -9.19 21.55 -2.18
CA PHE A 42 -9.63 20.23 -1.69
C PHE A 42 -9.59 19.16 -2.77
N VAL A 43 -9.97 19.49 -4.01
CA VAL A 43 -9.88 18.56 -5.13
C VAL A 43 -8.42 18.20 -5.41
N PHE A 44 -7.51 19.17 -5.38
CA PHE A 44 -6.09 18.92 -5.59
C PHE A 44 -5.49 18.05 -4.48
N GLU A 45 -5.84 18.33 -3.22
CA GLU A 45 -5.39 17.55 -2.06
C GLU A 45 -5.91 16.11 -2.12
N PHE A 46 -7.18 15.90 -2.49
CA PHE A 46 -7.75 14.58 -2.69
C PHE A 46 -7.04 13.80 -3.80
N LEU A 47 -6.77 14.43 -4.94
CA LEU A 47 -6.03 13.81 -6.05
C LEU A 47 -4.60 13.45 -5.64
N ALA A 48 -3.92 14.33 -4.90
CA ALA A 48 -2.58 14.08 -4.39
C ALA A 48 -2.56 12.89 -3.41
N ALA A 49 -3.51 12.82 -2.48
CA ALA A 49 -3.64 11.70 -1.54
C ALA A 49 -3.91 10.38 -2.26
N CYS A 50 -4.79 10.38 -3.26
CA CYS A 50 -5.05 9.21 -4.10
C CYS A 50 -3.81 8.76 -4.88
N ALA A 51 -3.07 9.70 -5.47
CA ALA A 51 -1.84 9.41 -6.20
C ALA A 51 -0.77 8.80 -5.29
N TRP A 52 -0.58 9.34 -4.09
CA TRP A 52 0.34 8.79 -3.09
C TRP A 52 -0.03 7.37 -2.68
N PHE A 53 -1.31 7.12 -2.36
CA PHE A 53 -1.77 5.79 -1.96
C PHE A 53 -1.63 4.78 -3.09
N TYR A 54 -1.96 5.19 -4.33
CA TYR A 54 -1.79 4.36 -5.52
C TYR A 54 -0.32 4.03 -5.78
N TYR A 55 0.57 5.02 -5.68
CA TYR A 55 2.01 4.82 -5.86
C TYR A 55 2.56 3.81 -4.84
N LEU A 56 2.18 3.94 -3.57
CA LEU A 56 2.58 3.00 -2.52
C LEU A 56 2.13 1.56 -2.82
N CYS A 57 0.86 1.40 -3.25
CA CYS A 57 0.34 0.08 -3.66
C CYS A 57 1.08 -0.46 -4.89
N HIS A 58 1.37 0.39 -5.87
CA HIS A 58 2.11 0.00 -7.07
C HIS A 58 3.53 -0.49 -6.75
N CYS A 59 4.24 0.20 -5.86
CA CYS A 59 5.54 -0.23 -5.38
C CYS A 59 5.48 -1.58 -4.66
N SER A 60 4.46 -1.80 -3.83
CA SER A 60 4.20 -3.09 -3.15
C SER A 60 4.06 -4.23 -4.16
N ASP A 61 3.20 -4.04 -5.18
CA ASP A 61 2.96 -5.02 -6.24
C ASP A 61 4.24 -5.33 -7.03
N LYS A 62 5.00 -4.28 -7.39
CA LYS A 62 6.25 -4.43 -8.15
C LYS A 62 7.33 -5.16 -7.36
N LEU A 63 7.40 -4.94 -6.04
CA LEU A 63 8.34 -5.62 -5.17
C LEU A 63 8.05 -7.13 -5.10
N ASP A 64 6.77 -7.51 -4.96
CA ASP A 64 6.35 -8.92 -4.95
C ASP A 64 6.59 -9.59 -6.32
N GLU A 65 6.32 -8.88 -7.43
CA GLU A 65 6.61 -9.35 -8.78
C GLU A 65 8.12 -9.60 -8.98
N CYS A 66 8.96 -8.66 -8.56
CA CYS A 66 10.42 -8.76 -8.64
C CYS A 66 10.95 -9.94 -7.81
N GLN A 67 10.43 -10.11 -6.60
CA GLN A 67 10.80 -11.23 -5.73
C GLN A 67 10.42 -12.59 -6.33
N SER A 68 9.24 -12.69 -6.93
CA SER A 68 8.80 -13.90 -7.63
C SER A 68 9.72 -14.23 -8.82
N LYS A 69 10.08 -13.22 -9.62
CA LYS A 69 11.05 -13.37 -10.72
C LYS A 69 12.43 -13.80 -10.21
N LEU A 70 12.91 -13.20 -9.12
CA LEU A 70 14.19 -13.55 -8.52
C LEU A 70 14.20 -15.00 -8.01
N CYS A 71 13.11 -15.45 -7.37
CA CYS A 71 12.98 -16.84 -6.93
C CYS A 71 13.02 -17.82 -8.12
N ARG A 72 12.33 -17.51 -9.23
CA ARG A 72 12.36 -18.32 -10.46
C ARG A 72 13.76 -18.32 -11.11
N ALA A 73 14.40 -17.16 -11.19
CA ALA A 73 15.74 -17.03 -11.75
C ALA A 73 16.77 -17.83 -10.95
N LEU A 74 16.69 -17.78 -9.61
CA LEU A 74 17.54 -18.59 -8.74
C LEU A 74 17.22 -20.09 -8.89
N TYR A 75 15.96 -20.48 -8.99
CA TYR A 75 15.59 -21.89 -9.18
C TYR A 75 16.12 -22.46 -10.50
N ASN A 76 16.06 -21.64 -11.56
CA ASN A 76 16.59 -21.99 -12.88
C ASN A 76 18.11 -21.83 -12.99
N SER A 77 18.74 -21.12 -12.05
CA SER A 77 20.20 -21.08 -11.98
C SER A 77 20.69 -22.47 -11.58
N SER A 78 21.73 -22.98 -12.24
CA SER A 78 22.37 -24.26 -11.89
C SER A 78 23.19 -24.14 -10.60
N TRP A 79 22.59 -23.61 -9.53
CA TRP A 79 23.20 -23.34 -8.23
C TRP A 79 23.83 -24.58 -7.58
N TYR A 80 23.30 -25.76 -7.90
CA TYR A 80 23.84 -27.05 -7.47
C TYR A 80 25.20 -27.38 -8.10
N GLN A 81 25.57 -26.73 -9.21
CA GLN A 81 26.87 -26.87 -9.87
C GLN A 81 27.93 -25.90 -9.34
N CYS A 82 27.57 -24.94 -8.46
CA CYS A 82 28.57 -24.05 -7.85
C CYS A 82 29.58 -24.83 -7.00
N HIS A 83 30.88 -24.63 -7.27
CA HIS A 83 31.97 -25.26 -6.51
C HIS A 83 32.06 -24.83 -5.04
N SER A 84 31.56 -23.64 -4.70
CA SER A 84 31.60 -23.12 -3.33
C SER A 84 30.39 -23.56 -2.51
N ARG A 85 30.61 -24.44 -1.52
CA ARG A 85 29.58 -24.85 -0.54
C ARG A 85 29.00 -23.67 0.25
N ARG A 86 29.77 -22.60 0.48
CA ARG A 86 29.26 -21.39 1.16
C ARG A 86 28.18 -20.70 0.33
N THR A 87 28.47 -20.49 -0.95
CA THR A 87 27.56 -19.84 -1.90
C THR A 87 26.27 -20.65 -2.09
N GLN A 88 26.36 -21.98 -2.15
CA GLN A 88 25.18 -22.86 -2.20
C GLN A 88 24.29 -22.71 -0.96
N ARG A 89 24.90 -22.70 0.23
CA ARG A 89 24.17 -22.54 1.49
C ARG A 89 23.46 -21.19 1.56
N ASP A 90 24.15 -20.13 1.16
CA ASP A 90 23.59 -18.78 1.17
C ASP A 90 22.45 -18.63 0.14
N LEU A 91 22.56 -19.27 -1.04
CA LEU A 91 21.46 -19.34 -2.01
C LEU A 91 20.24 -20.08 -1.46
N ILE A 92 20.41 -21.19 -0.75
CA ILE A 92 19.29 -21.92 -0.14
C ILE A 92 18.59 -21.06 0.92
N PHE A 93 19.34 -20.34 1.75
CA PHE A 93 18.78 -19.39 2.71
C PHE A 93 18.04 -18.25 2.01
N LEU A 94 18.61 -17.71 0.93
CA LEU A 94 17.98 -16.67 0.13
C LEU A 94 16.69 -17.17 -0.53
N MET A 95 16.69 -18.36 -1.13
CA MET A 95 15.51 -18.99 -1.73
C MET A 95 14.39 -19.19 -0.70
N ARG A 96 14.70 -19.75 0.48
CA ARG A 96 13.72 -19.89 1.57
C ARG A 96 13.13 -18.54 2.00
N ARG A 97 13.96 -17.49 2.01
CA ARG A 97 13.51 -16.14 2.35
C ARG A 97 12.63 -15.53 1.24
N LEU A 98 12.93 -15.77 -0.02
CA LEU A 98 12.19 -15.27 -1.18
C LEU A 98 10.88 -16.02 -1.44
N GLN A 99 10.79 -17.29 -1.07
CA GLN A 99 9.55 -18.08 -1.15
C GLN A 99 8.43 -17.54 -0.24
N ARG A 100 8.79 -16.84 0.83
CA ARG A 100 7.82 -16.14 1.67
C ARG A 100 7.38 -14.88 0.94
N SER A 101 6.16 -14.87 0.36
CA SER A 101 5.57 -13.70 -0.31
C SER A 101 5.79 -12.44 0.54
N ASN A 102 6.64 -11.55 0.05
CA ASN A 102 6.86 -10.21 0.61
C ASN A 102 5.96 -9.20 -0.10
N MET A 103 4.71 -9.57 -0.37
CA MET A 103 3.66 -8.56 -0.30
C MET A 103 3.87 -7.81 1.01
N LEU A 104 3.86 -6.47 0.96
CA LEU A 104 4.03 -5.63 2.15
C LEU A 104 2.85 -5.89 3.10
N LYS A 105 3.02 -6.95 3.90
CA LYS A 105 2.07 -7.52 4.84
C LYS A 105 2.44 -6.94 6.19
N PHE A 106 1.74 -5.88 6.56
CA PHE A 106 1.87 -5.32 7.89
C PHE A 106 1.07 -6.18 8.87
N ASN A 107 1.67 -6.41 10.04
CA ASN A 107 1.09 -7.16 11.16
C ASN A 107 0.61 -8.58 10.82
N GLN A 108 1.54 -9.50 10.51
CA GLN A 108 1.25 -10.92 10.21
C GLN A 108 0.24 -11.16 9.05
N GLY A 109 -0.02 -10.16 8.21
CA GLY A 109 -0.93 -10.29 7.06
C GLY A 109 -2.29 -9.62 7.22
N TYR A 110 -2.55 -8.93 8.35
CA TYR A 110 -3.78 -8.16 8.54
C TYR A 110 -3.93 -6.98 7.57
N LEU A 111 -2.82 -6.34 7.19
CA LEU A 111 -2.81 -5.23 6.26
C LEU A 111 -1.96 -5.62 5.05
N VAL A 112 -2.63 -6.00 3.97
CA VAL A 112 -2.00 -6.24 2.67
C VAL A 112 -2.14 -4.97 1.86
N LEU A 113 -1.01 -4.29 1.62
CA LEU A 113 -0.95 -3.17 0.69
C LEU A 113 -1.20 -3.67 -0.73
N ASN A 114 -2.46 -3.58 -1.14
CA ASN A 114 -2.96 -3.92 -2.45
C ASN A 114 -3.96 -2.83 -2.87
N LYS A 115 -4.19 -2.69 -4.17
CA LYS A 115 -5.23 -1.83 -4.75
C LYS A 115 -6.62 -2.12 -4.16
N ASP A 116 -6.86 -3.35 -3.71
CA ASP A 116 -8.10 -3.71 -2.99
C ASP A 116 -8.28 -2.93 -1.68
N LEU A 117 -7.19 -2.69 -0.94
CA LEU A 117 -7.23 -1.88 0.29
C LEU A 117 -7.64 -0.44 -0.01
N PHE A 118 -7.10 0.15 -1.09
CA PHE A 118 -7.50 1.48 -1.54
C PHE A 118 -9.00 1.57 -1.82
N VAL A 119 -9.53 0.62 -2.58
CA VAL A 119 -10.95 0.56 -2.92
C VAL A 119 -11.81 0.37 -1.67
N ARG A 120 -11.39 -0.48 -0.72
CA ARG A 120 -12.09 -0.66 0.56
C ARG A 120 -12.11 0.63 1.39
N SER A 121 -10.99 1.32 1.50
CA SER A 121 -10.90 2.60 2.21
C SER A 121 -11.79 3.66 1.56
N ALA A 122 -11.76 3.78 0.23
CA ALA A 122 -12.63 4.70 -0.50
C ALA A 122 -14.12 4.36 -0.31
N LYS A 123 -14.51 3.08 -0.46
CA LYS A 123 -15.89 2.62 -0.21
C LYS A 123 -16.36 2.91 1.22
N SER A 124 -15.49 2.69 2.20
CA SER A 124 -15.80 3.01 3.60
C SER A 124 -16.03 4.51 3.79
N GLY A 125 -15.19 5.35 3.19
CA GLY A 125 -15.36 6.80 3.21
C GLY A 125 -16.67 7.24 2.57
N TYR A 126 -17.00 6.73 1.38
CA TYR A 126 -18.26 7.01 0.70
C TYR A 126 -19.48 6.54 1.49
N SER A 127 -19.47 5.33 2.06
CA SER A 127 -20.58 4.85 2.91
C SER A 127 -20.79 5.73 4.13
N PHE A 128 -19.70 6.15 4.79
CA PHE A 128 -19.77 7.04 5.94
C PHE A 128 -20.37 8.41 5.57
N VAL A 129 -19.92 8.99 4.47
CA VAL A 129 -20.45 10.24 3.93
C VAL A 129 -21.93 10.11 3.56
N ASN A 130 -22.32 9.02 2.89
CA ASN A 130 -23.72 8.75 2.56
C ASN A 130 -24.60 8.61 3.80
N PHE A 131 -24.10 7.97 4.86
CA PHE A 131 -24.80 7.88 6.14
C PHE A 131 -25.05 9.25 6.76
N ILE A 132 -24.03 10.11 6.81
CA ILE A 132 -24.18 11.48 7.33
C ILE A 132 -25.20 12.27 6.51
N ARG A 133 -25.14 12.15 5.18
CA ARG A 133 -26.08 12.82 4.28
C ARG A 133 -27.52 12.31 4.45
N ALA A 134 -27.72 11.04 4.78
CA ALA A 134 -29.06 10.51 5.03
C ALA A 134 -29.67 10.98 6.37
N GLN A 135 -28.84 11.49 7.29
CA GLN A 135 -29.26 11.98 8.61
C GLN A 135 -29.51 13.50 8.64
N THR A 136 -29.03 14.23 7.62
CA THR A 136 -29.22 15.68 7.47
C THR A 136 -30.41 15.96 6.55
#